data_AF-T1CWY7-F1
#
_entry.id   AF-T1CWY7-F1
#
_cell.length_a   1.000
_cell.length_b   1.000
_cell.length_c   1.000
_cell.angle_alpha   90.00
_cell.angle_beta   90.00
_cell.angle_gamma   90.00
#
_symmetry.space_group_name_H-M   'P 1'
#
loop_
_entity.id
_entity.type
_entity.pdbx_description
1 polymer ?
#
loop_
_entity_poly.entity_id
_entity_poly.type
_entity_poly.pdbx_seq_one_letter_code
_entity_poly.pdbx_strand_id
1 'polypeptide(L)'
;GQNSAVSAQTQDIFLEAAWFSPGALAGRARRLGLASEAAFRFERGVDASLTQEALERATQLLLDYAGGGQAGPILDLVHPEKLPRRLPVRVRPDRVRRLLGFEVAVDTMRQILTRLGVGLEGNDVGWTATAPTWRVDLEREVDYVEEIARCVGYDQIPMQV
;
A
#
# COMPACT_ATOMS: atom_id res chain seq x y z
N GLY A 1 -12.95 18.91 -12.40
CA GLY A 1 -12.24 19.07 -13.69
C GLY A 1 -12.25 20.54 -14.09
N GLN A 2 -11.91 20.95 -15.32
CA GLN A 2 -11.61 22.37 -15.67
C GLN A 2 -12.52 23.44 -15.03
N ASN A 3 -13.84 23.22 -14.99
CA ASN A 3 -14.81 24.16 -14.39
C ASN A 3 -14.65 24.38 -12.87
N SER A 4 -14.01 23.45 -12.16
CA SER A 4 -13.79 23.45 -10.71
C SER A 4 -12.29 23.49 -10.36
N ALA A 5 -11.42 23.80 -11.33
CA ALA A 5 -9.98 23.87 -11.10
C ALA A 5 -9.66 25.10 -10.27
N VAL A 6 -8.72 24.95 -9.32
CA VAL A 6 -8.20 26.07 -8.54
C VAL A 6 -7.51 27.07 -9.47
N SER A 7 -7.80 28.36 -9.27
CA SER A 7 -7.17 29.48 -9.97
C SER A 7 -6.64 30.52 -8.98
N ALA A 8 -6.01 31.58 -9.49
CA ALA A 8 -5.56 32.70 -8.66
C ALA A 8 -6.71 33.48 -7.98
N GLN A 9 -7.97 33.21 -8.36
CA GLN A 9 -9.15 33.85 -7.78
C GLN A 9 -9.88 32.94 -6.78
N THR A 10 -9.43 31.68 -6.60
CA THR A 10 -10.05 30.74 -5.69
C THR A 10 -9.85 31.19 -4.24
N GLN A 11 -10.95 31.23 -3.50
CA GLN A 11 -10.95 31.58 -2.07
C GLN A 11 -11.31 30.36 -1.23
N ASP A 12 -12.28 29.56 -1.70
CA ASP A 12 -12.75 28.36 -1.03
C ASP A 12 -12.48 27.13 -1.89
N ILE A 13 -12.11 26.03 -1.23
CA ILE A 13 -11.87 24.75 -1.87
C ILE A 13 -12.60 23.63 -1.14
N PHE A 14 -13.00 22.62 -1.89
CA PHE A 14 -13.36 21.31 -1.36
C PHE A 14 -12.19 20.36 -1.59
N LEU A 15 -11.69 19.75 -0.52
CA LEU A 15 -10.57 18.83 -0.58
C LEU A 15 -11.06 17.38 -0.59
N GLU A 16 -10.69 16.64 -1.65
CA GLU A 16 -11.03 15.24 -1.81
C GLU A 16 -9.84 14.35 -1.43
N ALA A 17 -10.07 13.39 -0.53
CA ALA A 17 -9.18 12.26 -0.31
C ALA A 17 -10.03 10.98 -0.43
N ALA A 18 -9.73 10.16 -1.43
CA ALA A 18 -10.56 9.03 -1.79
C ALA A 18 -9.73 7.78 -2.03
N TRP A 19 -10.37 6.63 -1.85
CA TRP A 19 -9.88 5.35 -2.32
C TRP A 19 -10.82 4.82 -3.40
N PHE A 20 -10.25 4.38 -4.51
CA PHE A 20 -10.98 3.71 -5.58
C PHE A 20 -10.45 2.29 -5.72
N SER A 21 -11.37 1.33 -5.92
CA SER A 21 -10.97 -0.05 -6.19
C SER A 21 -10.09 -0.11 -7.46
N PRO A 22 -8.88 -0.70 -7.39
CA PRO A 22 -8.01 -0.82 -8.56
C PRO A 22 -8.70 -1.50 -9.75
N GLY A 23 -9.50 -2.54 -9.48
CA GLY A 23 -10.26 -3.26 -10.51
C GLY A 23 -11.32 -2.38 -11.20
N ALA A 24 -11.86 -1.38 -10.50
CA ALA A 24 -12.79 -0.42 -11.10
C ALA A 24 -12.08 0.56 -12.04
N LEU A 25 -10.81 0.87 -11.81
CA LEU A 25 -10.04 1.86 -12.56
C LEU A 25 -9.15 1.26 -13.66
N ALA A 26 -8.75 -0.01 -13.52
CA ALA A 26 -7.79 -0.68 -14.39
C ALA A 26 -8.06 -0.43 -15.87
N GLY A 27 -7.12 0.24 -16.54
CA GLY A 27 -7.14 0.49 -17.97
C GLY A 27 -8.12 1.58 -18.42
N ARG A 28 -8.87 2.23 -17.52
CA ARG A 28 -9.72 3.38 -17.87
C ARG A 28 -8.88 4.57 -18.30
N ALA A 29 -7.79 4.85 -17.58
CA ALA A 29 -6.83 5.90 -17.90
C ALA A 29 -6.30 5.73 -19.33
N ARG A 30 -5.85 4.51 -19.67
CA ARG A 30 -5.37 4.17 -21.01
C ARG A 30 -6.47 4.34 -22.08
N ARG A 31 -7.70 3.87 -21.81
CA ARG A 31 -8.84 4.00 -22.74
C ARG A 31 -9.19 5.46 -23.05
N LEU A 32 -9.03 6.34 -22.06
CA LEU A 32 -9.33 7.77 -22.19
C LEU A 32 -8.12 8.59 -22.66
N GLY A 33 -6.93 7.98 -22.83
CA GLY A 33 -5.70 8.71 -23.11
C GLY A 33 -5.24 9.63 -21.97
N LEU A 34 -5.67 9.34 -20.74
CA LEU A 34 -5.43 10.18 -19.55
C LEU A 34 -4.45 9.48 -18.60
N ALA A 35 -3.15 9.59 -18.90
CA ALA A 35 -2.09 9.10 -18.02
C ALA A 35 -1.72 10.17 -16.97
N SER A 36 -2.53 10.27 -15.90
CA SER A 36 -2.23 11.16 -14.77
C SER A 36 -1.51 10.44 -13.63
N GLU A 37 -0.79 11.20 -12.82
CA GLU A 37 -0.16 10.74 -11.57
C GLU A 37 -1.16 10.09 -10.60
N ALA A 38 -2.38 10.61 -10.54
CA ALA A 38 -3.45 10.05 -9.72
C ALA A 38 -3.93 8.70 -10.27
N ALA A 39 -4.18 8.60 -11.57
CA ALA A 39 -4.59 7.36 -12.21
C ALA A 39 -3.53 6.26 -12.04
N PHE A 40 -2.25 6.59 -12.23
CA PHE A 40 -1.14 5.66 -12.03
C PHE A 40 -1.10 5.08 -10.61
N ARG A 41 -1.29 5.91 -9.58
CA ARG A 41 -1.32 5.47 -8.18
C ARG A 41 -2.56 4.61 -7.89
N PHE A 42 -3.74 5.07 -8.29
CA PHE A 42 -4.97 4.34 -8.01
C PHE A 42 -5.07 2.99 -8.73
N GLU A 43 -4.55 2.85 -9.96
CA GLU A 43 -4.51 1.56 -10.67
C GLU A 43 -3.60 0.53 -9.98
N ARG A 44 -2.56 0.97 -9.26
CA ARG A 44 -1.65 0.09 -8.49
C ARG A 44 -2.17 -0.22 -7.08
N GLY A 45 -3.20 0.50 -6.64
CA GLY A 45 -3.72 0.44 -5.29
C GLY A 45 -3.03 1.44 -4.36
N VAL A 46 -3.85 2.16 -3.60
CA VAL A 46 -3.43 3.01 -2.49
C VAL A 46 -4.03 2.46 -1.20
N ASP A 47 -3.45 2.83 -0.06
CA ASP A 47 -3.97 2.42 1.24
C ASP A 47 -5.32 3.09 1.52
N ALA A 48 -6.37 2.27 1.66
CA ALA A 48 -7.71 2.75 1.96
C ALA A 48 -7.84 3.33 3.38
N SER A 49 -7.00 2.92 4.34
CA SER A 49 -7.04 3.46 5.71
C SER A 49 -6.33 4.79 5.87
N LEU A 50 -5.56 5.24 4.87
CA LEU A 50 -4.79 6.48 4.94
C LEU A 50 -5.59 7.71 4.49
N THR A 51 -6.79 7.56 3.94
CA THR A 51 -7.54 8.67 3.33
C THR A 51 -7.77 9.83 4.29
N GLN A 52 -8.21 9.55 5.52
CA GLN A 52 -8.45 10.58 6.53
C GLN A 52 -7.14 11.26 6.97
N GLU A 53 -6.09 10.49 7.29
CA GLU A 53 -4.80 11.06 7.70
C GLU A 53 -4.18 11.92 6.58
N ALA A 54 -4.28 11.47 5.33
CA ALA A 54 -3.83 12.23 4.18
C ALA A 54 -4.63 13.52 3.99
N LEU A 55 -5.96 13.48 4.21
CA LEU A 55 -6.83 14.66 4.16
C LEU A 55 -6.45 15.68 5.23
N GLU A 56 -6.26 15.24 6.47
CA GLU A 56 -5.86 16.09 7.59
C GLU A 56 -4.47 16.70 7.36
N ARG A 57 -3.51 15.91 6.88
CA ARG A 57 -2.17 16.41 6.55
C ARG A 57 -2.20 17.47 5.44
N ALA A 58 -2.97 17.24 4.38
CA ALA A 58 -3.13 18.18 3.28
C ALA A 58 -3.86 19.45 3.74
N THR A 59 -4.89 19.32 4.59
CA THR A 59 -5.60 20.45 5.20
C THR A 59 -4.65 21.30 6.04
N GLN A 60 -3.82 20.67 6.89
CA GLN A 60 -2.82 21.40 7.67
C GLN A 60 -1.87 22.19 6.77
N LEU A 61 -1.35 21.59 5.70
CA LEU A 61 -0.49 22.29 4.73
C LEU A 61 -1.18 23.49 4.08
N LEU A 62 -2.45 23.34 3.72
CA LEU A 62 -3.21 24.44 3.14
C LEU A 62 -3.38 25.59 4.13
N LEU A 63 -3.69 25.30 5.39
CA LEU A 63 -3.80 26.31 6.44
C LEU A 63 -2.46 27.03 6.69
N ASP A 64 -1.36 26.28 6.72
CA ASP A 64 -0.02 26.83 6.98
C ASP A 64 0.47 27.73 5.84
N TYR A 65 0.20 27.37 4.58
CA TYR A 65 0.85 27.98 3.42
C TYR A 65 -0.07 28.83 2.54
N ALA A 66 -1.39 28.62 2.55
CA ALA A 66 -2.32 29.38 1.70
C ALA A 66 -2.82 30.69 2.36
N GLY A 67 -2.13 31.16 3.40
CA GLY A 67 -2.45 32.43 4.09
C GLY A 67 -3.42 32.30 5.25
N GLY A 68 -3.63 31.08 5.76
CA GLY A 68 -4.61 30.80 6.80
C GLY A 68 -6.05 30.66 6.26
N GLY A 69 -6.89 29.96 7.02
CA GLY A 69 -8.27 29.67 6.65
C GLY A 69 -8.97 28.91 7.78
N GLN A 70 -10.19 28.44 7.52
CA GLN A 70 -10.92 27.60 8.47
C GLN A 70 -11.27 26.27 7.80
N ALA A 71 -10.81 25.17 8.40
CA ALA A 71 -11.22 23.84 7.98
C ALA A 71 -12.68 23.59 8.38
N GLY A 72 -13.48 23.15 7.41
CA GLY A 72 -14.83 22.63 7.65
C GLY A 72 -14.81 21.22 8.25
N PRO A 73 -15.98 20.67 8.62
CA PRO A 73 -16.09 19.30 9.10
C PRO A 73 -15.70 18.29 7.99
N ILE A 74 -15.11 17.17 8.40
CA ILE A 74 -14.85 16.04 7.50
C ILE A 74 -16.14 15.26 7.28
N LEU A 75 -16.44 14.97 6.01
CA LEU A 75 -17.46 14.00 5.62
C LEU A 75 -16.76 12.71 5.18
N ASP A 76 -16.84 11.67 6.00
CA ASP A 76 -16.29 10.35 5.69
C ASP A 76 -17.40 9.38 5.28
N LEU A 77 -17.27 8.80 4.09
CA LEU A 77 -18.24 7.86 3.51
C LEU A 77 -17.52 6.56 3.15
N VAL A 78 -17.73 5.53 3.96
CA VAL A 78 -17.09 4.23 3.82
C VAL A 78 -18.13 3.15 3.54
N HIS A 79 -17.80 2.26 2.61
CA HIS A 79 -18.50 1.00 2.36
C HIS A 79 -17.65 -0.16 2.87
N PRO A 80 -17.78 -0.59 4.14
CA PRO A 80 -16.87 -1.55 4.76
C PRO A 80 -16.76 -2.88 4.01
N GLU A 81 -17.85 -3.31 3.36
CA GLU A 81 -17.91 -4.52 2.55
C GLU A 81 -17.12 -4.43 1.24
N LYS A 82 -16.76 -3.23 0.79
CA LYS A 82 -15.96 -2.97 -0.41
C LYS A 82 -14.48 -2.78 -0.10
N LEU A 83 -14.11 -2.65 1.17
CA LEU A 83 -12.71 -2.50 1.56
C LEU A 83 -11.94 -3.81 1.33
N PRO A 84 -10.65 -3.72 0.91
CA PRO A 84 -9.82 -4.90 0.74
C PRO A 84 -9.65 -5.63 2.08
N ARG A 85 -9.86 -6.95 2.06
CA ARG A 85 -9.63 -7.80 3.24
C ARG A 85 -8.20 -8.31 3.24
N ARG A 86 -7.51 -8.16 4.36
CA ARG A 86 -6.15 -8.65 4.56
C ARG A 86 -6.22 -9.94 5.37
N LEU A 87 -6.18 -11.06 4.67
CA LEU A 87 -6.20 -12.36 5.31
C LEU A 87 -4.78 -12.70 5.78
N PRO A 88 -4.61 -13.15 7.04
CA PRO A 88 -3.31 -13.63 7.49
C PRO A 88 -2.85 -14.83 6.67
N VAL A 89 -1.57 -14.86 6.31
CA VAL A 89 -0.98 -15.87 5.44
C VAL A 89 -0.02 -16.74 6.22
N ARG A 90 -0.16 -18.07 6.10
CA ARG A 90 0.80 -19.01 6.68
C ARG A 90 2.11 -18.97 5.88
N VAL A 91 3.21 -18.69 6.57
CA VAL A 91 4.58 -18.70 6.03
C VAL A 91 5.40 -19.79 6.71
N ARG A 92 6.04 -20.65 5.91
CA ARG A 92 6.85 -21.78 6.38
C ARG A 92 8.31 -21.58 5.97
N PRO A 93 9.26 -21.46 6.91
CA PRO A 93 10.69 -21.30 6.62
C PRO A 93 11.25 -22.33 5.64
N ASP A 94 10.86 -23.60 5.79
CA ASP A 94 11.35 -24.66 4.91
C ASP A 94 10.87 -24.48 3.48
N ARG A 95 9.66 -23.94 3.28
CA ARG A 95 9.16 -23.60 1.94
C ARG A 95 9.89 -22.38 1.39
N VAL A 96 10.17 -21.38 2.21
CA VAL A 96 10.98 -20.19 1.82
C VAL A 96 12.32 -20.67 1.27
N ARG A 97 13.10 -21.42 2.06
CA ARG A 97 14.40 -21.97 1.63
C ARG A 97 14.31 -22.79 0.34
N ARG A 98 13.30 -23.67 0.26
CA ARG A 98 13.09 -24.50 -0.93
C ARG A 98 12.85 -23.66 -2.18
N LEU A 99 12.10 -22.56 -2.07
CA LEU A 99 11.80 -21.68 -3.21
C LEU A 99 12.98 -20.77 -3.57
N LEU A 100 13.78 -20.34 -2.58
CA LEU A 100 14.97 -19.50 -2.79
C LEU A 100 16.17 -20.29 -3.29
N GLY A 101 16.29 -21.57 -2.92
CA GLY A 101 17.43 -22.41 -3.27
C GLY A 101 18.67 -22.20 -2.40
N PHE A 102 18.58 -21.44 -1.31
CA PHE A 102 19.67 -21.22 -0.36
C PHE A 102 19.17 -21.12 1.09
N GLU A 103 20.09 -21.26 2.03
CA GLU A 103 19.81 -21.23 3.46
C GLU A 103 19.64 -19.80 3.99
N VAL A 104 18.55 -19.58 4.73
CA VAL A 104 18.30 -18.35 5.48
C VAL A 104 17.85 -18.73 6.89
N ALA A 105 18.44 -18.10 7.90
CA ALA A 105 18.05 -18.32 9.29
C ALA A 105 16.62 -17.81 9.54
N VAL A 106 15.85 -18.53 10.36
CA VAL A 106 14.46 -18.16 10.69
C VAL A 106 14.41 -16.74 11.28
N ASP A 107 15.32 -16.43 12.21
CA ASP A 107 15.40 -15.12 12.83
C ASP A 107 15.62 -14.00 11.81
N THR A 108 16.45 -14.22 10.80
CA THR A 108 16.68 -13.26 9.71
C THR A 108 15.40 -13.04 8.91
N MET A 109 14.67 -14.10 8.54
CA MET A 109 13.40 -13.98 7.82
C MET A 109 12.39 -13.15 8.63
N ARG A 110 12.26 -13.44 9.94
CA ARG A 110 11.35 -12.72 10.83
C ARG A 110 11.74 -11.25 10.97
N GLN A 111 13.03 -10.97 11.19
CA GLN A 111 13.54 -9.60 11.28
C GLN A 111 13.24 -8.78 10.02
N ILE A 112 13.44 -9.36 8.84
CA ILE A 112 13.12 -8.70 7.57
C ILE A 112 11.65 -8.34 7.50
N LEU A 113 10.76 -9.32 7.69
CA LEU A 113 9.32 -9.11 7.57
C LEU A 113 8.78 -8.14 8.63
N THR A 114 9.26 -8.21 9.87
CA THR A 114 8.89 -7.25 10.92
C THR A 114 9.33 -5.83 10.59
N ARG A 115 10.53 -5.63 10.04
CA ARG A 115 11.00 -4.30 9.59
C ARG A 115 10.18 -3.75 8.41
N LEU A 116 9.57 -4.62 7.63
CA LEU A 116 8.62 -4.26 6.56
C LEU A 116 7.20 -3.96 7.10
N GLY A 117 7.00 -4.04 8.42
CA GLY A 117 5.72 -3.77 9.08
C GLY A 117 4.77 -4.99 9.13
N VAL A 118 5.25 -6.18 8.79
CA VAL A 118 4.43 -7.39 8.83
C VAL A 118 4.31 -7.90 10.27
N GLY A 119 3.08 -8.07 10.74
CA GLY A 119 2.79 -8.72 12.02
C GLY A 119 3.00 -10.23 11.90
N LEU A 120 3.75 -10.84 12.82
CA LEU A 120 4.08 -12.27 12.78
C LEU A 120 3.67 -12.97 14.07
N GLU A 121 2.87 -14.03 13.96
CA GLU A 121 2.43 -14.84 15.09
C GLU A 121 2.78 -16.32 14.87
N GLY A 122 3.44 -16.95 15.84
CA GLY A 122 3.85 -18.36 15.76
C GLY A 122 5.32 -18.60 16.07
N ASN A 123 5.80 -19.80 15.73
CA ASN A 123 7.11 -20.34 16.12
C ASN A 123 8.01 -20.61 14.90
N ASP A 124 9.14 -21.28 15.14
CA ASP A 124 10.18 -21.49 14.13
C ASP A 124 9.81 -22.49 13.03
N VAL A 125 8.76 -23.30 13.24
CA VAL A 125 8.23 -24.22 12.21
C VAL A 125 7.31 -23.48 11.23
N GLY A 126 6.80 -22.32 11.63
CA GLY A 126 6.06 -21.42 10.76
C GLY A 126 5.17 -20.48 11.54
N TRP A 127 4.86 -19.37 10.89
CA TRP A 127 4.08 -18.28 11.45
C TRP A 127 2.96 -17.86 10.52
N THR A 128 2.00 -17.18 11.11
CA THR A 128 0.95 -16.44 10.44
C THR A 128 1.45 -15.01 10.26
N ALA A 129 1.47 -14.53 9.02
CA ALA A 129 1.93 -13.20 8.63
C ALA A 129 0.74 -12.32 8.24
N THR A 130 0.67 -11.13 8.82
CA THR A 130 -0.37 -10.13 8.54
C THR A 130 0.29 -8.88 7.96
N ALA A 131 0.04 -8.63 6.67
CA ALA A 131 0.60 -7.49 5.96
C ALA A 131 0.03 -6.15 6.46
N PRO A 132 0.86 -5.09 6.56
CA PRO A 132 0.39 -3.76 6.93
C PRO A 132 -0.46 -3.12 5.83
N THR A 133 -1.27 -2.12 6.16
CA THR A 133 -2.37 -1.57 5.32
C THR A 133 -1.95 -0.97 3.98
N TRP A 134 -0.67 -0.64 3.79
CA TRP A 134 -0.14 -0.13 2.53
C TRP A 134 0.43 -1.22 1.60
N ARG A 135 0.63 -2.45 2.09
CA ARG A 135 1.15 -3.58 1.30
C ARG A 135 0.00 -4.37 0.67
N VAL A 136 -0.56 -3.83 -0.40
CA VAL A 136 -1.66 -4.46 -1.16
C VAL A 136 -1.20 -5.67 -1.98
N ASP A 137 0.11 -5.84 -2.12
CA ASP A 137 0.78 -6.87 -2.90
C ASP A 137 1.08 -8.16 -2.12
N LEU A 138 0.96 -8.15 -0.78
CA LEU A 138 1.25 -9.29 0.09
C LEU A 138 -0.01 -10.14 0.37
N GLU A 139 -0.37 -11.04 -0.54
CA GLU A 139 -1.60 -11.84 -0.46
C GLU A 139 -1.35 -13.34 -0.28
N ARG A 140 -0.16 -13.82 -0.63
CA ARG A 140 0.20 -15.24 -0.72
C ARG A 140 1.56 -15.47 -0.10
N GLU A 141 1.80 -16.72 0.31
CA GLU A 141 3.08 -17.09 0.95
C GLU A 141 4.29 -16.73 0.08
N VAL A 142 4.15 -16.85 -1.26
CA VAL A 142 5.22 -16.52 -2.23
C VAL A 142 5.57 -15.04 -2.27
N ASP A 143 4.64 -14.14 -1.95
CA ASP A 143 4.90 -12.70 -1.93
C ASP A 143 5.82 -12.36 -0.74
N TYR A 144 5.67 -13.06 0.38
CA TYR A 144 6.60 -12.96 1.51
C TYR A 144 7.96 -13.60 1.21
N VAL A 145 8.00 -14.66 0.39
CA VAL A 145 9.27 -15.23 -0.09
C VAL A 145 10.02 -14.23 -0.95
N GLU A 146 9.33 -13.54 -1.85
CA GLU A 146 9.92 -12.48 -2.69
C GLU A 146 10.49 -11.35 -1.82
N GLU A 147 9.79 -10.91 -0.78
CA GLU A 147 10.29 -9.87 0.12
C GLU A 147 11.55 -10.29 0.88
N ILE A 148 11.61 -11.55 1.32
CA ILE A 148 12.81 -12.10 1.95
C ILE A 148 13.95 -12.14 0.92
N ALA A 149 13.71 -12.63 -0.29
CA ALA A 149 14.70 -12.69 -1.36
C ALA A 149 15.27 -11.31 -1.68
N ARG A 150 14.39 -10.31 -1.83
CA ARG A 150 14.72 -8.93 -2.16
C ARG A 150 15.61 -8.28 -1.10
N CYS A 151 15.36 -8.57 0.18
CA CYS A 151 16.14 -8.01 1.28
C CYS A 151 17.47 -8.74 1.52
N VAL A 152 17.54 -10.05 1.25
CA VAL A 152 18.80 -10.81 1.38
C VAL A 152 19.72 -10.59 0.18
N GLY A 153 19.16 -10.32 -1.00
CA GLY A 153 19.87 -10.11 -2.24
C GLY A 153 19.66 -11.28 -3.20
N TYR A 154 19.22 -10.97 -4.42
CA TYR A 154 19.02 -11.98 -5.47
C TYR A 154 20.33 -12.63 -5.93
N ASP A 155 21.46 -11.99 -5.68
CA ASP A 155 22.82 -12.51 -5.91
C ASP A 155 23.14 -13.76 -5.08
N GLN A 156 22.41 -13.99 -3.98
CA GLN A 156 22.54 -15.23 -3.21
C GLN A 156 21.77 -16.41 -3.80
N ILE A 157 20.89 -16.17 -4.78
CA ILE A 157 20.17 -17.25 -5.46
C ILE A 157 21.17 -17.99 -6.37
N PRO A 158 21.38 -19.31 -6.19
CA PRO A 158 22.31 -20.06 -7.01
C PRO A 158 21.91 -20.01 -8.49
N MET A 159 22.85 -19.65 -9.36
CA MET A 159 22.68 -19.86 -10.80
C MET A 159 22.76 -21.36 -11.09
N GLN A 160 21.64 -21.97 -11.45
CA GLN A 160 21.68 -23.30 -12.05
C GLN A 160 22.07 -23.13 -13.53
N VAL A 161 23.30 -23.54 -13.84
CA VAL A 161 23.79 -23.75 -15.22
C VAL A 161 23.51 -25.19 -15.62
#